data_AF-A0A2N2KV88-F1
#
_entry.id   AF-A0A2N2KV88-F1
#
_cell.length_a   1.000
_cell.length_b   1.000
_cell.length_c   1.000
_cell.angle_alpha   90.00
_cell.angle_beta   90.00
_cell.angle_gamma   90.00
#
_symmetry.space_group_name_H-M   'P 1'
#
loop_
_entity.id
_entity.type
_entity.pdbx_description
1 polymer ?
#
loop_
_entity_poly.entity_id
_entity_poly.type
_entity_poly.pdbx_seq_one_letter_code
_entity_poly.pdbx_strand_id
1 'polypeptide(L)'
;MLRTMYVLIICCFLFSCEKKPTQITVRDSNQDAVAHMGPDPSIMGNTEIFFIPATIQGSAIWVINGPGANVGMDIRDKNNSAFIYYADSYISAGGNTAQTGTQIPWDRWLKVRLVVYKSGLAGWVVSFLNALGMDFFDSLESYMIEQVYVNEVYLSASGKRFSTAVRQVDFSQIQHR
;
A
#
# COMPACT_ATOMS: atom_id res chain seq x y z
N MET A 1 60.28 42.28 -2.33
CA MET A 1 59.76 40.92 -2.61
C MET A 1 59.11 40.26 -1.39
N LEU A 2 59.73 40.29 -0.20
CA LEU A 2 59.18 39.65 1.01
C LEU A 2 57.80 40.19 1.44
N ARG A 3 57.57 41.52 1.36
CA ARG A 3 56.29 42.16 1.69
C ARG A 3 55.13 41.74 0.80
N THR A 4 55.38 41.54 -0.49
CA THR A 4 54.37 41.09 -1.47
C THR A 4 54.00 39.62 -1.25
N MET A 5 54.93 38.81 -0.76
CA MET A 5 54.72 37.40 -0.44
C MET A 5 53.80 37.21 0.79
N TYR A 6 53.94 38.05 1.81
CA TYR A 6 53.07 38.02 2.99
C TYR A 6 51.60 38.38 2.67
N VAL A 7 51.38 39.36 1.78
CA VAL A 7 50.03 39.73 1.34
C VAL A 7 49.37 38.60 0.55
N LEU A 8 50.13 37.89 -0.28
CA LEU A 8 49.62 36.77 -1.06
C LEU A 8 49.24 35.57 -0.17
N ILE A 9 50.03 35.28 0.87
CA ILE A 9 49.76 34.21 1.83
C ILE A 9 48.52 34.52 2.67
N ILE A 10 48.35 35.77 3.11
CA ILE A 10 47.16 36.20 3.87
C ILE A 10 45.88 36.11 3.01
N CYS A 11 45.95 36.47 1.71
CA CYS A 11 44.83 36.29 0.79
C CYS A 11 44.46 34.80 0.60
N CYS A 12 45.43 33.89 0.58
CA CYS A 12 45.14 32.45 0.46
C CYS A 12 44.37 31.88 1.67
N PHE A 13 44.57 32.44 2.87
CA PHE A 13 43.82 31.99 4.07
C PHE A 13 42.38 32.55 4.12
N LEU A 14 42.10 33.70 3.48
CA LEU A 14 40.77 34.31 3.44
C LEU A 14 39.81 33.65 2.43
N PHE A 15 40.33 32.89 1.47
CA PHE A 15 39.54 32.17 0.47
C PHE A 15 39.32 30.67 0.79
N SER A 16 39.65 30.22 2.01
CA SER A 16 39.24 28.89 2.47
C SER A 16 37.76 28.89 2.82
N CYS A 17 36.93 29.03 1.79
CA CYS A 17 35.50 28.86 1.84
C CYS A 17 35.25 27.36 2.04
N GLU A 18 35.10 26.95 3.31
CA GLU A 18 34.66 25.61 3.64
C GLU A 18 33.34 25.35 2.94
N LYS A 19 33.37 24.52 1.89
CA LYS A 19 32.17 23.91 1.34
C LYS A 19 31.60 23.03 2.43
N LYS A 20 30.72 23.59 3.26
CA LYS A 20 29.91 22.80 4.17
C LYS A 20 29.24 21.71 3.31
N PRO A 21 29.35 20.43 3.68
CA PRO A 21 28.64 19.38 2.97
C PRO A 21 27.17 19.76 2.92
N THR A 22 26.49 19.47 1.81
CA THR A 22 25.07 19.74 1.64
C THR A 22 24.32 19.18 2.85
N GLN A 23 23.93 20.06 3.76
CA GLN A 23 23.18 19.67 4.94
C GLN A 23 21.74 19.48 4.47
N ILE A 24 21.44 18.24 4.05
CA ILE A 24 20.06 17.84 3.85
C ILE A 24 19.45 17.81 5.24
N THR A 25 18.66 18.83 5.55
CA THR A 25 17.77 18.75 6.70
C THR A 25 16.71 17.73 6.31
N VAL A 26 16.88 16.47 6.73
CA VAL A 26 15.80 15.49 6.69
C VAL A 26 14.80 15.93 7.76
N ARG A 27 13.98 16.92 7.41
CA ARG A 27 12.74 17.16 8.12
C ARG A 27 11.81 16.03 7.69
N ASP A 28 11.33 15.29 8.66
CA ASP A 28 10.15 14.47 8.51
C ASP A 28 8.96 15.41 8.25
N SER A 29 8.77 15.78 6.98
CA SER A 29 7.60 16.52 6.52
C SER A 29 6.37 15.61 6.42
N ASN A 30 6.46 14.37 6.89
CA ASN A 30 5.51 13.29 6.63
C ASN A 30 4.70 12.88 7.87
N GLN A 31 4.79 13.61 8.98
CA GLN A 31 4.12 13.24 10.23
C GLN A 31 2.58 13.27 10.18
N ASP A 32 1.94 13.70 9.08
CA ASP A 32 0.46 13.72 8.97
C ASP A 32 -0.11 13.44 7.56
N ALA A 33 0.68 13.03 6.57
CA ALA A 33 0.18 12.83 5.20
C ALA A 33 -0.15 11.36 4.85
N VAL A 34 0.39 10.40 5.59
CA VAL A 34 0.14 8.98 5.36
C VAL A 34 -1.13 8.58 6.09
N ALA A 35 -2.17 8.23 5.33
CA ALA A 35 -3.36 7.62 5.95
C ALA A 35 -3.05 6.15 6.23
N HIS A 36 -3.17 5.75 7.49
CA HIS A 36 -2.95 4.37 7.93
C HIS A 36 -4.28 3.77 8.41
N MET A 37 -4.62 2.62 7.84
CA MET A 37 -5.67 1.75 8.33
C MET A 37 -5.01 0.54 8.98
N GLY A 38 -4.85 0.59 10.30
CA GLY A 38 -4.33 -0.54 11.06
C GLY A 38 -5.28 -1.72 11.11
N PRO A 39 -4.83 -2.83 11.72
CA PRO A 39 -5.64 -4.04 11.83
C PRO A 39 -6.88 -3.74 12.67
N ASP A 40 -8.05 -4.00 12.10
CA ASP A 40 -9.32 -3.83 12.79
C ASP A 40 -10.25 -4.98 12.38
N PRO A 41 -10.67 -5.85 13.33
CA PRO A 41 -11.64 -6.91 13.07
C PRO A 41 -12.93 -6.41 12.39
N SER A 42 -13.26 -5.13 12.61
CA SER A 42 -14.46 -4.47 12.09
C SER A 42 -14.24 -3.79 10.75
N ILE A 43 -13.03 -3.83 10.18
CA ILE A 43 -12.69 -3.21 8.88
C ILE A 43 -11.98 -4.23 7.96
N MET A 44 -10.85 -4.81 8.39
CA MET A 44 -10.00 -5.65 7.52
C MET A 44 -9.29 -6.81 8.24
N GLY A 45 -9.77 -7.19 9.44
CA GLY A 45 -9.18 -8.28 10.19
C GLY A 45 -7.73 -7.95 10.60
N ASN A 46 -6.79 -8.80 10.17
CA ASN A 46 -5.37 -8.70 10.48
C ASN A 46 -4.53 -7.95 9.43
N THR A 47 -5.16 -7.35 8.41
CA THR A 47 -4.43 -6.61 7.36
C THR A 47 -4.34 -5.12 7.66
N GLU A 48 -3.22 -4.51 7.30
CA GLU A 48 -2.96 -3.08 7.38
C GLU A 48 -2.87 -2.48 5.98
N ILE A 49 -3.37 -1.24 5.81
CA ILE A 49 -3.23 -0.49 4.57
C ILE A 49 -2.64 0.88 4.84
N PHE A 50 -1.61 1.23 4.08
CA PHE A 50 -1.00 2.55 4.07
C PHE A 50 -1.25 3.24 2.74
N PHE A 51 -1.76 4.47 2.80
CA PHE A 51 -1.93 5.35 1.65
C PHE A 51 -0.85 6.43 1.73
N ILE A 52 0.15 6.33 0.86
CA ILE A 52 1.36 7.15 0.88
C ILE A 52 1.31 8.14 -0.30
N PRO A 53 0.95 9.41 -0.09
CA PRO A 53 0.72 10.34 -1.21
C PRO A 53 1.98 10.76 -1.95
N ALA A 54 3.13 10.80 -1.28
CA ALA A 54 4.36 11.36 -1.82
C ALA A 54 5.50 10.32 -1.82
N THR A 55 5.55 9.51 -2.87
CA THR A 55 6.68 8.64 -3.22
C THR A 55 7.40 9.18 -4.46
N ILE A 56 8.61 8.70 -4.74
CA ILE A 56 9.37 9.09 -5.95
C ILE A 56 8.59 8.81 -7.24
N GLN A 57 7.70 7.82 -7.23
CA GLN A 57 6.90 7.39 -8.38
C GLN A 57 5.46 7.94 -8.38
N GLY A 58 5.13 8.92 -7.54
CA GLY A 58 3.77 9.42 -7.36
C GLY A 58 3.21 8.97 -6.01
N SER A 59 1.99 8.43 -5.95
CA SER A 59 1.45 7.86 -4.71
C SER A 59 1.58 6.33 -4.68
N ALA A 60 1.51 5.76 -3.48
CA ALA A 60 1.54 4.33 -3.29
C ALA A 60 0.47 3.87 -2.30
N ILE A 61 -0.05 2.66 -2.53
CA ILE A 61 -0.88 1.92 -1.58
C ILE A 61 -0.09 0.69 -1.17
N TRP A 62 0.19 0.55 0.11
CA TRP A 62 0.89 -0.61 0.67
C TRP A 62 -0.08 -1.40 1.53
N VAL A 63 -0.05 -2.71 1.37
CA VAL A 63 -0.86 -3.64 2.16
C VAL A 63 0.08 -4.60 2.88
N ILE A 64 -0.11 -4.71 4.19
CA ILE A 64 0.62 -5.67 5.04
C ILE A 64 -0.39 -6.68 5.54
N ASN A 65 -0.17 -7.95 5.26
CA ASN A 65 -0.98 -9.02 5.81
C ASN A 65 -0.35 -9.52 7.12
N GLY A 66 -1.11 -9.49 8.21
CA GLY A 66 -0.68 -10.04 9.48
C GLY A 66 -0.40 -11.55 9.43
N PRO A 67 0.13 -12.12 10.53
CA PRO A 67 0.26 -13.57 10.65
C PRO A 67 -1.14 -14.20 10.70
N GLY A 68 -1.35 -15.30 9.99
CA GLY A 68 -2.64 -15.99 9.94
C GLY A 68 -2.89 -16.69 8.62
N ALA A 69 -3.83 -16.15 7.84
CA ALA A 69 -4.23 -16.69 6.55
C ALA A 69 -3.55 -15.95 5.40
N ASN A 70 -3.48 -16.60 4.23
CA ASN A 70 -3.17 -15.89 2.99
C ASN A 70 -4.41 -15.10 2.56
N VAL A 71 -4.21 -13.93 1.98
CA VAL A 71 -5.31 -13.05 1.59
C VAL A 71 -5.16 -12.52 0.18
N GLY A 72 -6.28 -12.24 -0.48
CA GLY A 72 -6.35 -11.39 -1.66
C GLY A 72 -7.06 -10.08 -1.28
N MET A 73 -6.68 -8.97 -1.90
CA MET A 73 -7.29 -7.68 -1.60
C MET A 73 -7.47 -6.83 -2.85
N ASP A 74 -8.62 -6.18 -2.95
CA ASP A 74 -8.82 -5.12 -3.92
C ASP A 74 -9.55 -3.91 -3.31
N ILE A 75 -9.16 -2.72 -3.79
CA ILE A 75 -9.69 -1.43 -3.39
C ILE A 75 -10.18 -0.74 -4.66
N ARG A 76 -11.48 -0.46 -4.72
CA ARG A 76 -12.14 0.13 -5.89
C ARG A 76 -12.94 1.35 -5.52
N ASP A 77 -13.27 2.17 -6.51
CA ASP A 77 -14.26 3.23 -6.33
C ASP A 77 -15.64 2.60 -6.03
N LYS A 78 -16.34 3.11 -5.01
CA LYS A 78 -17.67 2.59 -4.62
C LYS A 78 -18.69 2.69 -5.76
N ASN A 79 -18.65 3.77 -6.53
CA ASN A 79 -19.63 4.07 -7.57
C ASN A 79 -19.21 3.54 -8.94
N ASN A 80 -17.93 3.20 -9.13
CA ASN A 80 -17.42 2.65 -10.38
C ASN A 80 -16.43 1.50 -10.14
N SER A 81 -16.91 0.26 -10.25
CA SER A 81 -16.11 -0.94 -10.05
C SER A 81 -15.03 -1.18 -11.11
N ALA A 82 -15.02 -0.43 -12.22
CA ALA A 82 -13.96 -0.46 -13.21
C ALA A 82 -12.71 0.33 -12.77
N PHE A 83 -12.86 1.25 -11.80
CA PHE A 83 -11.74 2.01 -11.27
C PHE A 83 -11.14 1.28 -10.06
N ILE A 84 -9.96 0.70 -10.28
CA ILE A 84 -9.23 -0.09 -9.28
C ILE A 84 -8.01 0.72 -8.83
N TYR A 85 -7.95 1.03 -7.54
CA TYR A 85 -6.84 1.76 -6.93
C TYR A 85 -5.71 0.83 -6.49
N TYR A 86 -6.09 -0.38 -6.08
CA TYR A 86 -5.18 -1.45 -5.69
C TYR A 86 -5.85 -2.80 -5.94
N ALA A 87 -5.10 -3.77 -6.45
CA ALA A 87 -5.55 -5.16 -6.51
C ALA A 87 -4.36 -6.11 -6.45
N ASP A 88 -4.44 -7.07 -5.54
CA ASP A 88 -3.52 -8.17 -5.45
C ASP A 88 -4.30 -9.46 -5.18
N SER A 89 -4.07 -10.47 -6.01
CA SER A 89 -4.73 -11.76 -5.89
C SER A 89 -4.18 -12.59 -4.74
N TYR A 90 -2.94 -12.36 -4.29
CA TYR A 90 -2.34 -13.21 -3.27
C TYR A 90 -1.23 -12.49 -2.48
N ILE A 91 -1.48 -12.32 -1.20
CA ILE A 91 -0.57 -11.81 -0.19
C ILE A 91 -0.41 -12.92 0.85
N SER A 92 0.80 -13.48 0.94
CA SER A 92 1.09 -14.56 1.89
C SER A 92 0.86 -14.13 3.33
N ALA A 93 0.62 -15.09 4.23
CA ALA A 93 0.60 -14.83 5.67
C ALA A 93 1.92 -14.17 6.12
N GLY A 94 1.85 -13.03 6.81
CA GLY A 94 3.02 -12.21 7.16
C GLY A 94 3.70 -11.50 5.99
N GLY A 95 3.13 -11.57 4.78
CA GLY A 95 3.63 -10.90 3.58
C GLY A 95 3.17 -9.46 3.46
N ASN A 96 3.76 -8.73 2.52
CA ASN A 96 3.35 -7.39 2.16
C ASN A 96 3.46 -7.18 0.65
N THR A 97 2.63 -6.28 0.13
CA THR A 97 2.73 -5.86 -1.27
C THR A 97 2.46 -4.36 -1.39
N ALA A 98 2.98 -3.77 -2.45
CA ALA A 98 2.92 -2.33 -2.67
C ALA A 98 2.61 -2.06 -4.13
N GLN A 99 1.62 -1.20 -4.38
CA GLN A 99 1.36 -0.64 -5.69
C GLN A 99 1.80 0.83 -5.70
N THR A 100 2.82 1.13 -6.49
CA THR A 100 3.33 2.50 -6.69
C THR A 100 2.77 3.09 -7.99
N GLY A 101 2.84 4.43 -8.14
CA GLY A 101 2.31 5.12 -9.31
C GLY A 101 0.78 5.10 -9.41
N THR A 102 0.10 4.80 -8.31
CA THR A 102 -1.36 4.85 -8.22
C THR A 102 -1.82 6.24 -7.75
N GLN A 103 -3.12 6.51 -7.87
CA GLN A 103 -3.75 7.71 -7.31
C GLN A 103 -4.41 7.35 -5.99
N ILE A 104 -4.15 8.12 -4.93
CA ILE A 104 -4.92 7.97 -3.70
C ILE A 104 -6.28 8.64 -3.89
N PRO A 105 -7.38 7.91 -3.70
CA PRO A 105 -8.72 8.42 -3.89
C PRO A 105 -9.20 9.25 -2.70
N TRP A 106 -8.61 10.43 -2.53
CA TRP A 106 -9.03 11.39 -1.51
C TRP A 106 -10.47 11.86 -1.73
N ASP A 107 -11.18 12.03 -0.61
CA ASP A 107 -12.56 12.51 -0.53
C ASP A 107 -13.54 11.64 -1.34
N ARG A 108 -13.27 10.34 -1.37
CA ARG A 108 -14.09 9.33 -2.05
C ARG A 108 -14.42 8.17 -1.15
N TRP A 109 -15.56 7.55 -1.45
CA TRP A 109 -15.93 6.26 -0.89
C TRP A 109 -15.29 5.15 -1.71
N LEU A 110 -14.61 4.26 -0.99
CA LEU A 110 -13.93 3.10 -1.53
C LEU A 110 -14.67 1.86 -1.11
N LYS A 111 -14.74 0.90 -2.02
CA LYS A 111 -15.13 -0.47 -1.70
C LYS A 111 -13.86 -1.28 -1.52
N VAL A 112 -13.62 -1.74 -0.30
CA VAL A 112 -12.52 -2.64 0.04
C VAL A 112 -13.09 -4.05 0.10
N ARG A 113 -12.49 -4.97 -0.65
CA ARG A 113 -12.79 -6.39 -0.59
C ARG A 113 -11.55 -7.14 -0.14
N LEU A 114 -11.69 -7.89 0.95
CA LEU A 114 -10.68 -8.79 1.48
C LEU A 114 -11.16 -10.23 1.28
N VAL A 115 -10.33 -11.04 0.66
CA VAL A 115 -10.57 -12.45 0.40
C VAL A 115 -9.60 -13.24 1.26
N VAL A 116 -10.12 -14.14 2.09
CA VAL A 116 -9.32 -15.00 2.98
C VAL A 116 -9.25 -16.40 2.37
N TYR A 117 -8.05 -16.88 2.11
CA TYR A 117 -7.81 -18.23 1.61
C TYR A 117 -7.64 -19.23 2.75
N LYS A 118 -8.03 -20.48 2.51
CA LYS A 118 -7.83 -21.57 3.47
C LYS A 118 -6.35 -21.79 3.75
N SER A 119 -5.99 -21.97 5.02
CA SER A 119 -4.61 -22.06 5.53
C SER A 119 -3.72 -23.16 4.91
N GLY A 120 -4.31 -24.12 4.19
CA GLY A 120 -3.60 -25.18 3.47
C GLY A 120 -3.08 -24.80 2.09
N LEU A 121 -3.39 -23.60 1.58
CA LEU A 121 -2.86 -23.15 0.29
C LEU A 121 -1.41 -22.72 0.43
N ALA A 122 -0.50 -23.58 -0.01
CA ALA A 122 0.89 -23.20 -0.17
C ALA A 122 1.04 -22.25 -1.37
N GLY A 123 1.77 -21.15 -1.22
CA GLY A 123 1.91 -20.11 -2.26
C GLY A 123 2.48 -20.62 -3.59
N TRP A 124 3.22 -21.73 -3.58
CA TRP A 124 3.69 -22.38 -4.81
C TRP A 124 2.55 -22.97 -5.65
N VAL A 125 1.44 -23.40 -5.01
CA VAL A 125 0.24 -23.87 -5.71
C VAL A 125 -0.38 -22.70 -6.47
N VAL A 126 -0.53 -21.54 -5.83
CA VAL A 126 -1.08 -20.33 -6.49
C VAL A 126 -0.20 -19.89 -7.66
N SER A 127 1.12 -19.83 -7.47
CA SER A 127 2.06 -19.48 -8.54
C SER A 127 2.06 -20.50 -9.69
N PHE A 128 1.98 -21.80 -9.38
CA PHE A 128 1.87 -22.86 -10.36
C PHE A 128 0.57 -22.78 -11.16
N LEU A 129 -0.55 -22.54 -10.49
CA LEU A 129 -1.85 -22.39 -11.14
C LEU A 129 -1.92 -21.12 -12.00
N ASN A 130 -1.30 -20.01 -11.57
CA ASN A 130 -1.22 -18.78 -12.37
C ASN A 130 -0.41 -19.00 -13.65
N ALA A 131 0.61 -19.85 -13.59
CA ALA A 131 1.42 -20.22 -14.76
C ALA A 131 0.65 -21.14 -15.75
N LEU A 132 -0.40 -21.82 -15.31
CA LEU A 132 -1.19 -22.73 -16.15
C LEU A 132 -2.29 -22.05 -16.97
N GLY A 133 -2.56 -20.76 -16.74
CA GLY A 133 -3.39 -19.93 -17.63
C GLY A 133 -4.85 -20.38 -17.78
N MET A 134 -5.68 -19.98 -16.80
CA MET A 134 -7.15 -19.85 -16.83
C MET A 134 -8.02 -21.02 -17.32
N ASP A 135 -8.77 -21.55 -16.34
CA ASP A 135 -10.09 -22.22 -16.38
C ASP A 135 -10.22 -23.10 -15.11
N PHE A 136 -9.10 -23.54 -14.56
CA PHE A 136 -9.03 -24.29 -13.30
C PHE A 136 -9.26 -23.41 -12.06
N PHE A 137 -8.88 -22.12 -12.10
CA PHE A 137 -9.07 -21.19 -10.99
C PHE A 137 -10.53 -20.92 -10.66
N ASP A 138 -11.42 -20.82 -11.64
CA ASP A 138 -12.85 -20.57 -11.40
C ASP A 138 -13.50 -21.76 -10.66
N SER A 139 -13.00 -22.98 -10.91
CA SER A 139 -13.45 -24.20 -10.22
C SER A 139 -12.83 -24.39 -8.83
N LEU A 140 -11.62 -23.86 -8.63
CA LEU A 140 -10.94 -23.92 -7.35
C LEU A 140 -11.22 -22.72 -6.45
N GLU A 141 -11.63 -21.56 -6.98
CA GLU A 141 -11.88 -20.33 -6.20
C GLU A 141 -12.83 -20.61 -5.04
N SER A 142 -13.92 -21.34 -5.28
CA SER A 142 -14.87 -21.73 -4.22
C SER A 142 -14.29 -22.73 -3.22
N TYR A 143 -13.29 -23.52 -3.60
CA TYR A 143 -12.64 -24.48 -2.71
C TYR A 143 -11.48 -23.87 -1.92
N MET A 144 -10.79 -22.89 -2.49
CA MET A 144 -9.60 -22.24 -1.94
C MET A 144 -9.96 -21.05 -1.06
N ILE A 145 -11.09 -20.39 -1.33
CA ILE A 145 -11.53 -19.23 -0.55
C ILE A 145 -12.37 -19.70 0.63
N GLU A 146 -12.01 -19.20 1.81
CA GLU A 146 -12.69 -19.48 3.06
C GLU A 146 -13.78 -18.44 3.33
N GLN A 147 -13.43 -17.16 3.21
CA GLN A 147 -14.31 -16.04 3.57
C GLN A 147 -14.04 -14.83 2.68
N VAL A 148 -15.08 -14.05 2.41
CA VAL A 148 -14.95 -12.75 1.72
C VAL A 148 -15.59 -11.68 2.58
N TYR A 149 -14.83 -10.63 2.86
CA TYR A 149 -15.24 -9.48 3.61
C TYR A 149 -15.29 -8.26 2.71
N VAL A 150 -16.36 -7.48 2.83
CA VAL A 150 -16.53 -6.24 2.09
C VAL A 150 -16.82 -5.11 3.07
N ASN A 151 -16.15 -3.99 2.85
CA ASN A 151 -16.34 -2.77 3.60
C ASN A 151 -16.36 -1.55 2.66
N GLU A 152 -17.09 -0.52 3.05
CA GLU A 152 -16.98 0.79 2.40
C GLU A 152 -16.23 1.76 3.32
N VAL A 153 -15.14 2.33 2.81
CA VAL A 153 -14.30 3.25 3.57
C VAL A 153 -14.24 4.60 2.86
N TYR A 154 -14.46 5.67 3.60
CA TYR A 154 -14.22 7.04 3.16
C TYR A 154 -12.87 7.52 3.71
N LEU A 155 -12.02 8.00 2.81
CA LEU A 155 -10.74 8.63 3.12
C LEU A 155 -10.80 10.12 2.84
N SER A 156 -10.70 10.96 3.87
CA SER A 156 -10.52 12.40 3.65
C SER A 156 -9.04 12.76 3.55
N ALA A 157 -8.72 13.79 2.76
CA ALA A 157 -7.38 14.38 2.73
C ALA A 157 -6.95 14.98 4.09
N SER A 158 -7.90 15.22 4.99
CA SER A 158 -7.68 15.76 6.34
C SER A 158 -7.37 14.70 7.41
N GLY A 159 -7.24 13.42 7.03
CA GLY A 159 -7.00 12.32 7.96
C GLY A 159 -8.25 11.77 8.66
N LYS A 160 -9.42 12.40 8.50
CA LYS A 160 -10.70 11.81 8.93
C LYS A 160 -11.05 10.58 8.09
N ARG A 161 -11.49 9.53 8.78
CA ARG A 161 -11.90 8.25 8.20
C ARG A 161 -13.31 7.92 8.66
N PHE A 162 -14.13 7.45 7.73
CA PHE A 162 -15.43 6.83 8.04
C PHE A 162 -15.49 5.46 7.40
N SER A 163 -16.05 4.48 8.08
CA SER A 163 -16.23 3.13 7.55
C SER A 163 -17.65 2.64 7.84
N THR A 164 -18.18 1.82 6.94
CA THR A 164 -19.38 1.03 7.25
C THR A 164 -19.01 -0.16 8.15
N ALA A 165 -19.99 -0.88 8.67
CA ALA A 165 -19.71 -2.19 9.26
C ALA A 165 -19.20 -3.17 8.18
N VAL A 166 -18.22 -4.01 8.51
CA VAL A 166 -17.82 -5.13 7.64
C VAL A 166 -18.98 -6.08 7.45
N ARG A 167 -19.18 -6.50 6.20
CA ARG A 167 -20.13 -7.53 5.83
C ARG A 167 -19.37 -8.72 5.27
N GLN A 168 -19.56 -9.88 5.86
CA GLN A 168 -19.17 -11.13 5.24
C GLN A 168 -20.15 -11.40 4.08
N VAL A 169 -19.61 -11.61 2.89
CA VAL A 169 -20.40 -11.90 1.69
C VAL A 169 -20.33 -13.40 1.44
N ASP A 170 -21.49 -14.00 1.22
CA ASP A 170 -21.56 -15.42 0.89
C ASP A 170 -21.11 -15.65 -0.57
N PHE A 171 -20.41 -16.75 -0.81
CA PHE A 171 -19.69 -16.99 -2.06
C PHE A 171 -20.62 -17.01 -3.29
N SER A 172 -21.86 -17.47 -3.08
CA SER A 172 -22.93 -17.50 -4.08
C SER A 172 -23.31 -16.13 -4.64
N GLN A 173 -23.02 -15.04 -3.92
CA GLN A 173 -23.31 -13.67 -4.34
C GLN A 173 -22.18 -13.04 -5.17
N ILE A 174 -21.04 -13.72 -5.28
CA ILE A 174 -19.84 -13.24 -5.98
C ILE A 174 -19.81 -13.77 -7.42
N GLN A 175 -20.29 -14.99 -7.66
CA GLN A 175 -20.25 -15.64 -8.98
C GLN A 175 -21.25 -15.11 -10.03
N HIS A 176 -22.14 -14.18 -9.65
CA HIS A 176 -23.12 -13.58 -10.57
C HIS A 176 -22.79 -12.12 -10.97
N ARG A 177 -21.53 -11.70 -10.88
CA ARG A 177 -21.08 -10.37 -11.33
C ARG A 177 -20.01 -10.43 -12.41
#